data_AF-A0A2M8LBM4-F1
#
_entry.id   AF-A0A2M8LBM4-F1
#
_cell.length_a   1.000
_cell.length_b   1.000
_cell.length_c   1.000
_cell.angle_alpha   90.00
_cell.angle_beta   90.00
_cell.angle_gamma   90.00
#
_symmetry.space_group_name_H-M   'P 1'
#
loop_
_entity.id
_entity.type
_entity.pdbx_description
1 polymer ?
#
loop_
_entity_poly.entity_id
_entity_poly.type
_entity_poly.pdbx_seq_one_letter_code
_entity_poly.pdbx_strand_id
1 'polypeptide(L)'
;MEDLLKQHFDQLDLDIRKQTPGSRFMDQKVTPDVLSFVADCIVNFLGGKDKDTVFVVGDIWGFPYFVKNTIAVFGKPSPENETVGSEYDKFIAQPLKTLAYAKILEEKKVGRKNTYTVLKPDILEYISQNERNALNFLVFHIEKVLSDSDFIKNFEEYKVKAQSTKLNSEDFEKLKEKFQKFILGYTNINGVTEINRVFPKVLNPYSAFYQIPGTEKGRMTHGRFIYPDLMYNRENFRDIGKDKTLSRQEILKEIAEQSEVIVYRVQKAKNIIKRHHSSSEVKDSLAVGAATQVHHIFPEHEFPEISDYTENLILLTPQQHNTRAHPDNKTQTIDLEYQKECLLSKMDSITVSVSKGDNLYAKERFVHVVNVGYNLDLSTNTSFEELKEIIRKR
;
A
#
# COMPACT_ATOMS: atom_id res chain seq x y z
N MET A 1 -7.56 -13.22 -0.78
CA MET A 1 -6.54 -12.57 -1.62
C MET A 1 -5.22 -13.33 -1.66
N GLU A 2 -4.69 -13.83 -0.53
CA GLU A 2 -3.46 -14.63 -0.54
C GLU A 2 -3.52 -15.82 -1.52
N ASP A 3 -4.66 -16.51 -1.59
CA ASP A 3 -4.85 -17.61 -2.55
C ASP A 3 -4.83 -17.14 -4.00
N LEU A 4 -5.33 -15.93 -4.29
CA LEU A 4 -5.24 -15.34 -5.63
C LEU A 4 -3.77 -15.05 -6.00
N LEU A 5 -2.97 -14.55 -5.05
CA LEU A 5 -1.54 -14.34 -5.27
C LEU A 5 -0.81 -15.66 -5.50
N LYS A 6 -1.07 -16.69 -4.67
CA LYS A 6 -0.50 -18.04 -4.84
C LYS A 6 -0.86 -18.60 -6.21
N GLN A 7 -2.15 -18.63 -6.56
CA GLN A 7 -2.62 -19.10 -7.87
C GLN A 7 -1.99 -18.32 -9.02
N HIS A 8 -1.85 -17.00 -8.89
CA HIS A 8 -1.23 -16.16 -9.90
C HIS A 8 0.25 -16.49 -10.09
N PHE A 9 0.99 -16.72 -9.01
CA PHE A 9 2.41 -17.04 -9.08
C PHE A 9 2.66 -18.49 -9.48
N ASP A 10 1.88 -19.47 -9.02
CA ASP A 10 2.09 -20.90 -9.29
C ASP A 10 2.11 -21.27 -10.78
N GLN A 11 1.40 -20.50 -11.61
CA GLN A 11 1.37 -20.66 -13.07
C GLN A 11 2.55 -20.00 -13.81
N LEU A 12 3.46 -19.32 -13.10
CA LEU A 12 4.59 -18.59 -13.68
C LEU A 12 5.92 -19.31 -13.46
N ASP A 13 6.84 -19.07 -14.40
CA ASP A 13 8.27 -19.37 -14.26
C ASP A 13 9.03 -18.03 -14.15
N LEU A 14 9.36 -17.68 -12.91
CA LEU A 14 10.03 -16.44 -12.54
C LEU A 14 11.55 -16.63 -12.33
N ASP A 15 12.10 -17.76 -12.78
CA ASP A 15 13.52 -18.07 -12.71
C ASP A 15 14.35 -16.98 -13.40
N ILE A 16 15.20 -16.31 -12.62
CA ILE A 16 16.07 -15.21 -13.06
C ILE A 16 16.96 -15.66 -14.22
N ARG A 17 17.38 -16.92 -14.24
CA ARG A 17 18.28 -17.50 -15.24
C ARG A 17 17.64 -17.58 -16.64
N LYS A 18 16.31 -17.53 -16.72
CA LYS A 18 15.54 -17.69 -17.97
C LYS A 18 14.97 -16.39 -18.51
N GLN A 19 15.08 -15.28 -17.77
CA GLN A 19 14.44 -14.02 -18.17
C GLN A 19 15.26 -13.26 -19.21
N THR A 20 14.55 -12.42 -19.98
CA THR A 20 15.16 -11.55 -20.98
C THR A 20 16.22 -10.64 -20.35
N PRO A 21 17.37 -10.43 -21.01
CA PRO A 21 18.40 -9.52 -20.53
C PRO A 21 17.85 -8.12 -20.21
N GLY A 22 18.12 -7.63 -19.00
CA GLY A 22 17.66 -6.32 -18.52
C GLY A 22 16.31 -6.33 -17.78
N SER A 23 15.68 -7.51 -17.61
CA SER A 23 14.55 -7.68 -16.69
C SER A 23 14.99 -7.44 -15.24
N ARG A 24 14.14 -6.81 -14.42
CA ARG A 24 14.43 -6.47 -13.02
C ARG A 24 13.30 -6.96 -12.13
N PHE A 25 13.53 -8.04 -11.38
CA PHE A 25 12.54 -8.57 -10.44
C PHE A 25 12.38 -7.67 -9.21
N MET A 26 13.45 -6.98 -8.82
CA MET A 26 13.51 -6.06 -7.68
C MET A 26 14.55 -4.97 -7.92
N ASP A 27 14.37 -3.81 -7.29
CA ASP A 27 15.29 -2.68 -7.40
C ASP A 27 15.26 -1.78 -6.15
N GLN A 28 16.17 -0.79 -6.08
CA GLN A 28 16.43 0.04 -4.89
C GLN A 28 15.21 0.79 -4.36
N LYS A 29 14.34 1.30 -5.23
CA LYS A 29 13.18 2.12 -4.86
C LYS A 29 11.92 1.29 -4.60
N VAL A 30 12.00 -0.04 -4.77
CA VAL A 30 10.84 -0.91 -4.55
C VAL A 30 10.72 -1.22 -3.05
N THR A 31 9.93 -0.40 -2.37
CA THR A 31 9.50 -0.58 -0.98
C THR A 31 7.97 -0.66 -0.93
N PRO A 32 7.36 -1.15 0.16
CA PRO A 32 5.90 -1.34 0.22
C PRO A 32 5.10 -0.05 -0.01
N ASP A 33 5.55 1.07 0.57
CA ASP A 33 4.95 2.41 0.39
C ASP A 33 5.06 2.92 -1.04
N VAL A 34 6.24 2.82 -1.65
CA VAL A 34 6.44 3.25 -3.03
C VAL A 34 5.66 2.40 -4.01
N LEU A 35 5.67 1.07 -3.83
CA LEU A 35 4.95 0.15 -4.70
C LEU A 35 3.42 0.37 -4.59
N SER A 36 2.90 0.52 -3.38
CA SER A 36 1.47 0.82 -3.16
C SER A 36 1.08 2.16 -3.81
N PHE A 37 1.90 3.20 -3.63
CA PHE A 37 1.66 4.51 -4.22
C PHE A 37 1.68 4.49 -5.75
N VAL A 38 2.67 3.84 -6.37
CA VAL A 38 2.74 3.74 -7.84
C VAL A 38 1.57 2.91 -8.37
N ALA A 39 1.20 1.81 -7.71
CA ALA A 39 0.02 1.03 -8.07
C ALA A 39 -1.27 1.88 -8.00
N ASP A 40 -1.45 2.67 -6.95
CA ASP A 40 -2.59 3.59 -6.82
C ASP A 40 -2.61 4.64 -7.93
N CYS A 41 -1.46 5.21 -8.29
CA CYS A 41 -1.38 6.15 -9.41
C CYS A 41 -1.79 5.49 -10.74
N ILE A 42 -1.38 4.24 -10.99
CA ILE A 42 -1.78 3.50 -12.21
C ILE A 42 -3.28 3.23 -12.21
N VAL A 43 -3.83 2.74 -11.09
CA VAL A 43 -5.26 2.42 -10.96
C VAL A 43 -6.11 3.67 -11.17
N ASN A 44 -5.75 4.81 -10.58
CA ASN A 44 -6.48 6.07 -10.77
C ASN A 44 -6.26 6.65 -12.18
N PHE A 45 -5.06 6.52 -12.76
CA PHE A 45 -4.80 6.96 -14.14
C PHE A 45 -5.63 6.18 -15.17
N LEU A 46 -5.87 4.89 -14.93
CA LEU A 46 -6.66 4.02 -15.79
C LEU A 46 -8.16 4.06 -15.47
N GLY A 47 -8.57 4.70 -14.37
CA GLY A 47 -9.97 4.81 -13.97
C GLY A 47 -10.84 5.38 -15.10
N GLY A 48 -11.79 4.58 -15.59
CA GLY A 48 -12.70 4.95 -16.68
C GLY A 48 -12.12 4.78 -18.10
N LYS A 49 -10.91 4.23 -18.24
CA LYS A 49 -10.30 3.89 -19.53
C LYS A 49 -10.51 2.42 -19.89
N ASP A 50 -10.25 2.07 -21.15
CA ASP A 50 -10.31 0.69 -21.63
C ASP A 50 -9.27 -0.19 -20.94
N LYS A 51 -9.61 -1.47 -20.69
CA LYS A 51 -8.73 -2.46 -20.05
C LYS A 51 -7.39 -2.66 -20.77
N ASP A 52 -7.36 -2.44 -22.09
CA ASP A 52 -6.20 -2.63 -22.95
C ASP A 52 -5.39 -1.34 -23.13
N THR A 53 -5.68 -0.30 -22.34
CA THR A 53 -4.98 0.98 -22.38
C THR A 53 -3.49 0.78 -22.13
N VAL A 54 -2.69 1.25 -23.09
CA VAL A 54 -1.24 1.27 -23.01
C VAL A 54 -0.79 2.59 -22.38
N PHE A 55 0.19 2.53 -21.48
CA PHE A 55 0.78 3.72 -20.85
C PHE A 55 2.30 3.63 -20.76
N VAL A 56 2.96 4.77 -20.56
CA VAL A 56 4.41 4.88 -20.31
C VAL A 56 4.67 5.56 -18.96
N VAL A 57 5.93 5.52 -18.49
CA VAL A 57 6.36 6.21 -17.25
C VAL A 57 5.94 7.68 -17.25
N GLY A 58 6.11 8.37 -18.39
CA GLY A 58 5.76 9.78 -18.53
C GLY A 58 4.28 10.09 -18.33
N ASP A 59 3.38 9.14 -18.62
CA ASP A 59 1.94 9.33 -18.42
C ASP A 59 1.59 9.35 -16.94
N ILE A 60 2.24 8.49 -16.14
CA ILE A 60 2.07 8.45 -14.68
C ILE A 60 2.74 9.67 -14.04
N TRP A 61 3.95 10.03 -14.49
CA TRP A 61 4.63 11.23 -14.00
C TRP A 61 3.76 12.47 -14.22
N GLY A 62 3.30 12.70 -15.45
CA GLY A 62 2.50 13.87 -15.81
C GLY A 62 1.07 13.86 -15.26
N PHE A 63 0.65 12.79 -14.58
CA PHE A 63 -0.70 12.69 -14.04
C PHE A 63 -0.87 13.63 -12.83
N PRO A 64 -1.83 14.57 -12.84
CA PRO A 64 -1.99 15.54 -11.74
C PRO A 64 -2.14 14.91 -10.36
N TYR A 65 -2.75 13.72 -10.27
CA TYR A 65 -2.85 12.96 -9.03
C TYR A 65 -1.47 12.54 -8.50
N PHE A 66 -0.58 12.04 -9.37
CA PHE A 66 0.78 11.70 -9.00
C PHE A 66 1.54 12.94 -8.55
N VAL A 67 1.52 14.02 -9.34
CA VAL A 67 2.26 15.26 -9.05
C VAL A 67 1.86 15.83 -7.69
N LYS A 68 0.55 15.95 -7.44
CA LYS A 68 0.01 16.47 -6.17
C LYS A 68 0.40 15.60 -4.98
N ASN A 69 0.23 14.28 -5.09
CA ASN A 69 0.36 13.40 -3.94
C ASN A 69 1.79 12.93 -3.67
N THR A 70 2.69 13.01 -4.66
CA THR A 70 4.10 12.61 -4.45
C THR A 70 4.82 13.58 -3.51
N ILE A 71 4.54 14.88 -3.63
CA ILE A 71 5.08 15.91 -2.73
C ILE A 71 4.59 15.64 -1.30
N ALA A 72 3.28 15.46 -1.15
CA ALA A 72 2.65 15.18 0.14
C ALA A 72 3.23 13.93 0.79
N VAL A 73 3.28 12.81 0.08
CA VAL A 73 3.64 11.51 0.67
C VAL A 73 5.14 11.39 0.93
N PHE A 74 6.00 11.87 0.03
CA PHE A 74 7.45 11.63 0.08
C PHE A 74 8.27 12.86 0.47
N GLY A 75 7.64 14.00 0.77
CA GLY A 75 8.32 15.24 1.20
C GLY A 75 9.33 15.78 0.18
N LYS A 76 9.24 15.33 -1.08
CA LYS A 76 10.20 15.68 -2.12
C LYS A 76 9.76 16.96 -2.83
N PRO A 77 10.72 17.84 -3.21
CA PRO A 77 10.40 19.02 -4.02
C PRO A 77 9.71 18.61 -5.31
N SER A 78 8.81 19.46 -5.81
CA SER A 78 7.96 19.21 -6.97
C SER A 78 8.71 18.48 -8.11
N PRO A 79 8.08 17.47 -8.75
CA PRO A 79 8.63 16.80 -9.95
C PRO A 79 8.99 17.76 -11.10
N GLU A 80 8.52 19.00 -11.05
CA GLU A 80 8.82 20.08 -12.02
C GLU A 80 10.22 20.67 -11.87
N ASN A 81 10.96 20.31 -10.82
CA ASN A 81 12.32 20.77 -10.61
C ASN A 81 13.30 19.90 -11.43
N GLU A 82 13.84 20.44 -12.52
CA GLU A 82 14.68 19.72 -13.51
C GLU A 82 15.89 19.00 -12.91
N THR A 83 16.34 19.42 -11.72
CA THR A 83 17.47 18.82 -10.99
C THR A 83 17.18 17.46 -10.34
N VAL A 84 15.90 17.04 -10.27
CA VAL A 84 15.46 15.82 -9.55
C VAL A 84 14.92 14.72 -10.48
N GLY A 85 14.87 14.98 -11.79
CA GLY A 85 14.19 14.10 -12.75
C GLY A 85 14.71 12.66 -12.77
N SER A 86 16.01 12.44 -12.61
CA SER A 86 16.61 11.09 -12.60
C SER A 86 16.23 10.24 -11.39
N GLU A 87 15.84 10.86 -10.27
CA GLU A 87 15.42 10.14 -9.06
C GLU A 87 13.93 9.78 -9.14
N TYR A 88 13.10 10.67 -9.70
CA TYR A 88 11.69 10.42 -9.98
C TYR A 88 11.49 9.37 -11.08
N ASP A 89 12.34 9.37 -12.11
CA ASP A 89 12.33 8.33 -13.14
C ASP A 89 12.50 6.94 -12.51
N LYS A 90 13.47 6.79 -11.60
CA LYS A 90 13.67 5.53 -10.88
C LYS A 90 12.49 5.19 -9.97
N PHE A 91 11.91 6.20 -9.34
CA PHE A 91 10.80 6.04 -8.40
C PHE A 91 9.56 5.41 -9.05
N ILE A 92 9.26 5.74 -10.31
CA ILE A 92 8.17 5.12 -11.07
C ILE A 92 8.65 3.87 -11.82
N ALA A 93 9.77 3.97 -12.54
CA ALA A 93 10.20 2.92 -13.46
C ALA A 93 10.58 1.62 -12.74
N GLN A 94 11.16 1.69 -11.54
CA GLN A 94 11.57 0.50 -10.81
C GLN A 94 10.37 -0.34 -10.32
N PRO A 95 9.35 0.24 -9.65
CA PRO A 95 8.10 -0.48 -9.38
C PRO A 95 7.44 -1.07 -10.62
N LEU A 96 7.38 -0.33 -11.73
CA LEU A 96 6.80 -0.84 -12.99
C LEU A 96 7.56 -2.07 -13.51
N LYS A 97 8.89 -2.07 -13.42
CA LYS A 97 9.73 -3.22 -13.78
C LYS A 97 9.44 -4.44 -12.90
N THR A 98 9.34 -4.26 -11.59
CA THR A 98 8.96 -5.34 -10.66
C THR A 98 7.57 -5.88 -10.96
N LEU A 99 6.57 -5.02 -11.18
CA LEU A 99 5.21 -5.43 -11.55
C LEU A 99 5.16 -6.15 -12.90
N ALA A 100 5.98 -5.74 -13.87
CA ALA A 100 6.10 -6.41 -15.16
C ALA A 100 6.79 -7.78 -15.06
N TYR A 101 7.83 -7.89 -14.23
CA TYR A 101 8.47 -9.18 -13.95
C TYR A 101 7.48 -10.16 -13.31
N ALA A 102 6.67 -9.67 -12.37
CA ALA A 102 5.61 -10.43 -11.71
C ALA A 102 4.38 -10.73 -12.59
N LYS A 103 4.37 -10.34 -13.87
CA LYS A 103 3.25 -10.48 -14.81
C LYS A 103 1.93 -9.85 -14.30
N ILE A 104 2.04 -8.80 -13.50
CA ILE A 104 0.92 -7.91 -13.16
C ILE A 104 0.73 -6.88 -14.28
N LEU A 105 1.84 -6.45 -14.86
CA LEU A 105 1.89 -5.65 -16.07
C LEU A 105 2.53 -6.47 -17.21
N GLU A 106 2.14 -6.18 -18.44
CA GLU A 106 2.92 -6.52 -19.62
C GLU A 106 3.86 -5.36 -19.92
N GLU A 107 5.14 -5.66 -20.14
CA GLU A 107 6.09 -4.67 -20.65
C GLU A 107 6.43 -5.00 -22.11
N LYS A 108 6.32 -4.00 -22.99
CA LYS A 108 6.78 -4.05 -24.37
C LYS A 108 7.74 -2.91 -24.64
N LYS A 109 8.77 -3.16 -25.44
CA LYS A 109 9.69 -2.11 -25.89
C LYS A 109 9.25 -1.59 -27.25
N VAL A 110 8.84 -0.32 -27.30
CA VAL A 110 8.43 0.36 -28.53
C VAL A 110 9.42 1.49 -28.80
N GLY A 111 10.32 1.26 -29.76
CA GLY A 111 11.45 2.15 -30.03
C GLY A 111 12.38 2.25 -28.80
N ARG A 112 12.52 3.47 -28.26
CA ARG A 112 13.36 3.75 -27.07
C ARG A 112 12.59 3.69 -25.74
N LYS A 113 11.26 3.56 -25.77
CA LYS A 113 10.40 3.61 -24.58
C LYS A 113 9.91 2.21 -24.21
N ASN A 114 9.73 1.99 -22.91
CA ASN A 114 8.98 0.84 -22.42
C ASN A 114 7.52 1.27 -22.24
N THR A 115 6.61 0.49 -22.79
CA THR A 115 5.17 0.65 -22.68
C THR A 115 4.61 -0.45 -21.81
N TYR A 116 3.55 -0.14 -21.07
CA TYR A 116 2.95 -1.02 -20.09
C TYR A 116 1.44 -1.18 -20.34
N THR A 117 0.92 -2.39 -20.09
CA THR A 117 -0.52 -2.70 -20.07
C THR A 117 -0.82 -3.56 -18.85
N VAL A 118 -1.99 -3.40 -18.24
CA VAL A 118 -2.36 -4.16 -17.04
C VAL A 118 -2.83 -5.57 -17.41
N LEU A 119 -2.18 -6.60 -16.86
CA LEU A 119 -2.58 -8.01 -17.03
C LEU A 119 -3.46 -8.52 -15.89
N LYS A 120 -3.24 -8.01 -14.67
CA LYS A 120 -3.92 -8.46 -13.45
C LYS A 120 -4.49 -7.26 -12.67
N PRO A 121 -5.64 -6.71 -13.11
CA PRO A 121 -6.22 -5.53 -12.47
C PRO A 121 -6.55 -5.77 -11.00
N ASP A 122 -7.11 -6.93 -10.64
CA ASP A 122 -7.48 -7.26 -9.26
C ASP A 122 -6.28 -7.25 -8.30
N ILE A 123 -5.14 -7.80 -8.75
CA ILE A 123 -3.90 -7.81 -7.96
C ILE A 123 -3.29 -6.40 -7.89
N LEU A 124 -3.31 -5.65 -8.99
CA LEU A 124 -2.83 -4.27 -9.01
C LEU A 124 -3.65 -3.39 -8.06
N GLU A 125 -4.97 -3.55 -8.06
CA GLU A 125 -5.86 -2.85 -7.13
C GLU A 125 -5.59 -3.26 -5.68
N TYR A 126 -5.42 -4.55 -5.40
CA TYR A 126 -5.03 -5.01 -4.07
C TYR A 126 -3.74 -4.35 -3.56
N ILE A 127 -2.68 -4.30 -4.38
CA ILE A 127 -1.42 -3.64 -4.05
C ILE A 127 -1.62 -2.13 -3.78
N SER A 128 -2.50 -1.50 -4.56
CA SER A 128 -2.77 -0.06 -4.45
C SER A 128 -3.42 0.33 -3.13
N GLN A 129 -4.16 -0.58 -2.48
CA GLN A 129 -4.97 -0.23 -1.31
C GLN A 129 -4.14 0.26 -0.12
N ASN A 130 -3.08 -0.47 0.26
CA ASN A 130 -2.23 -0.12 1.39
C ASN A 130 -0.86 -0.81 1.33
N GLU A 131 0.04 -0.36 2.19
CA GLU A 131 1.43 -0.81 2.22
C GLU A 131 1.60 -2.23 2.78
N ARG A 132 0.64 -2.72 3.58
CA ARG A 132 0.65 -4.12 4.04
C ARG A 132 0.33 -5.07 2.89
N ASN A 133 -0.64 -4.73 2.05
CA ASN A 133 -0.98 -5.50 0.86
C ASN A 133 0.20 -5.53 -0.12
N ALA A 134 0.86 -4.39 -0.32
CA ALA A 134 2.09 -4.32 -1.11
C ALA A 134 3.23 -5.16 -0.52
N LEU A 135 3.41 -5.16 0.81
CA LEU A 135 4.38 -6.04 1.47
C LEU A 135 4.05 -7.52 1.23
N ASN A 136 2.79 -7.93 1.43
CA ASN A 136 2.36 -9.30 1.18
C ASN A 136 2.67 -9.69 -0.27
N PHE A 137 2.27 -8.87 -1.25
CA PHE A 137 2.63 -9.11 -2.65
C PHE A 137 4.14 -9.27 -2.86
N LEU A 138 4.96 -8.39 -2.29
CA LEU A 138 6.41 -8.44 -2.41
C LEU A 138 6.99 -9.73 -1.84
N VAL A 139 6.52 -10.20 -0.68
CA VAL A 139 7.00 -11.44 -0.06
C VAL A 139 6.70 -12.64 -0.95
N PHE A 140 5.45 -12.78 -1.40
CA PHE A 140 5.05 -13.88 -2.30
C PHE A 140 5.82 -13.84 -3.63
N HIS A 141 6.02 -12.65 -4.19
CA HIS A 141 6.82 -12.45 -5.40
C HIS A 141 8.30 -12.86 -5.18
N ILE A 142 8.91 -12.40 -4.09
CA ILE A 142 10.30 -12.71 -3.73
C ILE A 142 10.46 -14.22 -3.54
N GLU A 143 9.59 -14.86 -2.77
CA GLU A 143 9.64 -16.30 -2.53
C GLU A 143 9.52 -17.09 -3.83
N LYS A 144 8.60 -16.69 -4.72
CA LYS A 144 8.44 -17.32 -6.01
C LYS A 144 9.70 -17.18 -6.88
N VAL A 145 10.22 -15.97 -7.02
CA VAL A 145 11.45 -15.70 -7.80
C VAL A 145 12.62 -16.52 -7.26
N LEU A 146 12.84 -16.52 -5.95
CA LEU A 146 13.94 -17.26 -5.33
C LEU A 146 13.74 -18.78 -5.43
N SER A 147 12.50 -19.26 -5.38
CA SER A 147 12.18 -20.69 -5.51
C SER A 147 12.43 -21.20 -6.91
N ASP A 148 11.90 -20.51 -7.93
CA ASP A 148 12.09 -20.88 -9.33
C ASP A 148 13.56 -20.78 -9.76
N SER A 149 14.33 -19.92 -9.09
CA SER A 149 15.77 -19.77 -9.34
C SER A 149 16.67 -20.66 -8.47
N ASP A 150 16.11 -21.62 -7.73
CA ASP A 150 16.82 -22.50 -6.78
C ASP A 150 17.62 -21.79 -5.68
N PHE A 151 17.32 -20.51 -5.41
CA PHE A 151 18.04 -19.69 -4.43
C PHE A 151 17.37 -19.67 -3.05
N ILE A 152 16.06 -19.98 -2.97
CA ILE A 152 15.24 -19.89 -1.75
C ILE A 152 15.85 -20.66 -0.57
N LYS A 153 16.54 -21.78 -0.82
CA LYS A 153 17.21 -22.59 0.19
C LYS A 153 18.15 -21.78 1.09
N ASN A 154 18.83 -20.77 0.54
CA ASN A 154 19.71 -19.89 1.31
C ASN A 154 18.94 -19.00 2.29
N PHE A 155 17.75 -18.53 1.89
CA PHE A 155 16.86 -17.74 2.75
C PHE A 155 16.18 -18.59 3.82
N GLU A 156 15.80 -19.83 3.48
CA GLU A 156 15.26 -20.80 4.42
C GLU A 156 16.29 -21.21 5.48
N GLU A 157 17.53 -21.50 5.08
CA GLU A 157 18.64 -21.76 6.01
C GLU A 157 18.86 -20.60 6.98
N TYR A 158 18.82 -19.35 6.47
CA TYR A 158 18.93 -18.14 7.28
C TYR A 158 17.76 -18.00 8.26
N LYS A 159 16.52 -18.23 7.81
CA LYS A 159 15.31 -18.21 8.64
C LYS A 159 15.35 -19.25 9.76
N VAL A 160 15.71 -20.50 9.45
CA VAL A 160 15.83 -21.58 10.44
C VAL A 160 16.88 -21.26 11.50
N LYS A 161 18.04 -20.71 11.10
CA LYS A 161 19.07 -20.26 12.06
C LYS A 161 18.60 -19.11 12.94
N ALA A 162 17.86 -18.16 12.37
CA ALA A 162 17.28 -17.04 13.10
C ALA A 162 16.28 -17.52 14.17
N GLN A 163 15.40 -18.46 13.82
CA GLN A 163 14.39 -19.02 14.73
C GLN A 163 14.99 -19.90 15.83
N SER A 164 16.16 -20.50 15.57
CA SER A 164 16.88 -21.36 16.53
C SER A 164 17.94 -20.63 17.36
N THR A 165 17.94 -19.29 17.36
CA THR A 165 18.90 -18.40 18.07
C THR A 165 20.39 -18.68 17.80
N LYS A 166 20.70 -19.37 16.69
CA LYS A 166 22.08 -19.71 16.26
C LYS A 166 22.65 -18.76 15.21
N LEU A 167 21.84 -17.84 14.71
CA LEU A 167 22.22 -16.90 13.68
C LEU A 167 23.29 -15.92 14.19
N ASN A 168 24.34 -15.73 13.39
CA ASN A 168 25.38 -14.74 13.66
C ASN A 168 25.72 -13.91 12.41
N SER A 169 26.59 -12.91 12.57
CA SER A 169 26.99 -12.01 11.48
C SER A 169 27.69 -12.72 10.32
N GLU A 170 28.38 -13.85 10.56
CA GLU A 170 29.02 -14.63 9.49
C GLU A 170 27.97 -15.32 8.61
N ASP A 171 26.87 -15.81 9.18
CA ASP A 171 25.75 -16.36 8.41
C ASP A 171 25.11 -15.31 7.50
N PHE A 172 24.99 -14.07 8.00
CA PHE A 172 24.49 -12.94 7.21
C PHE A 172 25.42 -12.58 6.04
N GLU A 173 26.73 -12.43 6.29
CA GLU A 173 27.67 -12.11 5.21
C GLU A 173 27.73 -13.26 4.19
N LYS A 174 27.65 -14.53 4.63
CA LYS A 174 27.53 -15.68 3.71
C LYS A 174 26.30 -15.59 2.82
N LEU A 175 25.12 -15.28 3.37
CA LEU A 175 23.90 -15.11 2.56
C LEU A 175 24.06 -13.98 1.54
N LYS A 176 24.58 -12.83 1.98
CA LYS A 176 24.82 -11.66 1.14
C LYS A 176 25.82 -11.93 0.03
N GLU A 177 26.93 -12.61 0.31
CA GLU A 177 27.92 -13.01 -0.70
C GLU A 177 27.34 -13.99 -1.72
N LYS A 178 26.58 -15.00 -1.27
CA LYS A 178 25.88 -15.92 -2.17
C LYS A 178 24.92 -15.16 -3.08
N PHE A 179 24.18 -14.20 -2.53
CA PHE A 179 23.25 -13.36 -3.30
C PHE A 179 24.01 -12.49 -4.32
N GLN A 180 25.11 -11.87 -3.93
CA GLN A 180 25.97 -11.10 -4.83
C GLN A 180 26.46 -11.95 -6.01
N LYS A 181 27.03 -13.13 -5.74
CA LYS A 181 27.51 -14.06 -6.77
C LYS A 181 26.38 -14.49 -7.70
N PHE A 182 25.22 -14.81 -7.13
CA PHE A 182 24.05 -15.22 -7.89
C PHE A 182 23.55 -14.11 -8.83
N ILE A 183 23.38 -12.88 -8.33
CA ILE A 183 22.91 -11.76 -9.15
C ILE A 183 23.95 -11.36 -10.22
N LEU A 184 25.25 -11.37 -9.89
CA LEU A 184 26.32 -11.10 -10.88
C LEU A 184 26.36 -12.16 -11.99
N GLY A 185 26.10 -13.42 -11.65
CA GLY A 185 26.16 -14.52 -12.61
C GLY A 185 24.99 -14.58 -13.59
N TYR A 186 23.81 -14.10 -13.17
CA TYR A 186 22.56 -14.33 -13.91
C TYR A 186 21.76 -13.07 -14.25
N THR A 187 22.30 -11.87 -14.00
CA THR A 187 21.65 -10.61 -14.38
C THR A 187 22.63 -9.64 -15.05
N ASN A 188 22.09 -8.62 -15.71
CA ASN A 188 22.90 -7.53 -16.29
C ASN A 188 23.30 -6.45 -15.26
N ILE A 189 23.15 -6.71 -13.95
CA ILE A 189 23.59 -5.77 -12.92
C ILE A 189 25.12 -5.77 -12.87
N ASN A 190 25.71 -4.64 -13.22
CA ASN A 190 27.16 -4.47 -13.20
C ASN A 190 27.65 -4.04 -11.81
N GLY A 191 28.37 -4.94 -11.15
CA GLY A 191 29.08 -4.65 -9.90
C GLY A 191 28.23 -4.79 -8.63
N VAL A 192 28.94 -4.94 -7.50
CA VAL A 192 28.34 -5.24 -6.19
C VAL A 192 27.60 -4.06 -5.57
N THR A 193 27.90 -2.82 -5.97
CA THR A 193 27.31 -1.61 -5.38
C THR A 193 25.80 -1.58 -5.56
N GLU A 194 25.31 -1.87 -6.77
CA GLU A 194 23.87 -1.90 -7.04
C GLU A 194 23.22 -3.11 -6.37
N ILE A 195 23.88 -4.26 -6.39
CA ILE A 195 23.36 -5.47 -5.72
C ILE A 195 23.21 -5.24 -4.22
N ASN A 196 24.13 -4.52 -3.59
CA ASN A 196 24.04 -4.14 -2.17
C ASN A 196 22.89 -3.17 -1.88
N ARG A 197 22.36 -2.46 -2.88
CA ARG A 197 21.14 -1.64 -2.76
C ARG A 197 19.87 -2.45 -2.95
N VAL A 198 19.90 -3.46 -3.81
CA VAL A 198 18.78 -4.39 -4.05
C VAL A 198 18.63 -5.40 -2.92
N PHE A 199 19.73 -5.91 -2.36
CA PHE A 199 19.71 -6.97 -1.36
C PHE A 199 18.82 -6.64 -0.13
N PRO A 200 18.89 -5.44 0.49
CA PRO A 200 17.96 -5.06 1.55
C PRO A 200 16.49 -5.05 1.10
N LYS A 201 16.21 -4.76 -0.17
CA LYS A 201 14.85 -4.76 -0.74
C LYS A 201 14.31 -6.16 -0.99
N VAL A 202 15.17 -7.17 -0.96
CA VAL A 202 14.78 -8.59 -0.99
C VAL A 202 14.74 -9.17 0.42
N LEU A 203 15.80 -8.98 1.21
CA LEU A 203 15.92 -9.55 2.54
C LEU A 203 14.95 -8.91 3.53
N ASN A 204 14.83 -7.58 3.59
CA ASN A 204 14.06 -6.95 4.66
C ASN A 204 12.55 -7.22 4.59
N PRO A 205 11.87 -7.20 3.42
CA PRO A 205 10.47 -7.62 3.34
C PRO A 205 10.26 -9.04 3.86
N TYR A 206 11.12 -9.98 3.44
CA TYR A 206 11.10 -11.36 3.92
C TYR A 206 11.34 -11.43 5.44
N SER A 207 12.33 -10.69 5.95
CA SER A 207 12.67 -10.66 7.37
C SER A 207 11.56 -10.08 8.24
N ALA A 208 10.91 -9.00 7.80
CA ALA A 208 9.78 -8.39 8.50
C ALA A 208 8.56 -9.31 8.53
N PHE A 209 8.28 -10.02 7.43
CA PHE A 209 7.18 -10.96 7.36
C PHE A 209 7.40 -12.16 8.29
N TYR A 210 8.59 -12.76 8.27
CA TYR A 210 8.94 -13.93 9.08
C TYR A 210 9.45 -13.60 10.49
N GLN A 211 9.49 -12.33 10.87
CA GLN A 211 9.93 -11.87 12.20
C GLN A 211 11.35 -12.35 12.55
N ILE A 212 12.28 -12.23 11.59
CA ILE A 212 13.70 -12.58 11.72
C ILE A 212 14.60 -11.35 11.50
N PRO A 213 15.90 -11.41 11.85
CA PRO A 213 16.82 -10.31 11.56
C PRO A 213 16.90 -9.99 10.06
N GLY A 214 17.09 -8.71 9.73
CA GLY A 214 17.27 -8.22 8.37
C GLY A 214 18.61 -7.52 8.22
N THR A 215 18.68 -6.50 7.37
CA THR A 215 19.87 -5.67 7.21
C THR A 215 19.61 -4.18 7.28
N GLU A 216 20.49 -3.48 7.98
CA GLU A 216 20.57 -2.02 8.03
C GLU A 216 22.02 -1.58 7.80
N LYS A 217 22.23 -0.57 6.94
CA LYS A 217 23.57 -0.04 6.60
C LYS A 217 24.59 -1.13 6.19
N GLY A 218 24.09 -2.18 5.53
CA GLY A 218 24.89 -3.29 5.02
C GLY A 218 25.33 -4.31 6.07
N ARG A 219 24.82 -4.22 7.31
CA ARG A 219 25.07 -5.15 8.42
C ARG A 219 23.77 -5.84 8.85
N MET A 220 23.89 -6.97 9.53
CA MET A 220 22.74 -7.66 10.14
C MET A 220 22.15 -6.80 11.28
N THR A 221 20.83 -6.79 11.42
CA THR A 221 20.18 -6.15 12.57
C THR A 221 20.37 -7.00 13.85
N HIS A 222 20.46 -6.34 15.01
CA HIS A 222 20.60 -7.05 16.29
C HIS A 222 19.34 -7.86 16.67
N GLY A 223 18.16 -7.35 16.28
CA GLY A 223 16.88 -7.99 16.52
C GLY A 223 16.12 -8.26 15.22
N ARG A 224 14.85 -8.62 15.37
CA ARG A 224 13.92 -8.80 14.25
C ARG A 224 13.78 -7.52 13.46
N PHE A 225 13.72 -7.62 12.14
CA PHE A 225 13.39 -6.48 11.30
C PHE A 225 11.90 -6.17 11.44
N ILE A 226 11.52 -4.91 11.57
CA ILE A 226 10.13 -4.51 11.82
C ILE A 226 9.52 -3.82 10.61
N TYR A 227 8.21 -3.96 10.47
CA TYR A 227 7.43 -3.40 9.35
C TYR A 227 7.67 -1.90 9.10
N PRO A 228 7.67 -1.01 10.11
CA PRO A 228 7.89 0.42 9.88
C PRO A 228 9.24 0.75 9.23
N ASP A 229 10.26 -0.08 9.45
CA ASP A 229 11.61 0.13 8.91
C ASP A 229 11.75 -0.24 7.42
N LEU A 230 10.69 -0.78 6.80
CA LEU A 230 10.65 -1.07 5.37
C LEU A 230 10.37 0.16 4.50
N MET A 231 9.73 1.18 5.08
CA MET A 231 9.20 2.31 4.33
C MET A 231 10.31 3.19 3.79
N TYR A 232 10.12 3.69 2.58
CA TYR A 232 11.04 4.66 1.98
C TYR A 232 11.01 5.98 2.74
N ASN A 233 9.82 6.44 3.14
CA ASN A 233 9.63 7.68 3.90
C ASN A 233 9.83 7.52 5.41
N ARG A 234 10.77 6.66 5.82
CA ARG A 234 11.14 6.56 7.23
C ARG A 234 11.65 7.93 7.69
N GLU A 235 11.07 8.48 8.76
CA GLU A 235 11.63 9.66 9.41
C GLU A 235 13.08 9.37 9.81
N ASN A 236 14.00 10.21 9.34
CA ASN A 236 15.40 10.08 9.71
C ASN A 236 15.53 10.42 11.20
N PHE A 237 15.93 9.46 12.03
CA PHE A 237 16.19 9.71 13.46
C PHE A 237 17.26 10.78 13.73
N ARG A 238 18.06 11.16 12.72
CA ARG A 238 19.01 12.29 12.77
C ARG A 238 18.34 13.66 12.64
N ASP A 239 17.12 13.70 12.12
CA ASP A 239 16.29 14.88 12.02
C ASP A 239 15.30 14.95 13.20
N ILE A 240 15.06 13.82 13.89
CA ILE A 240 14.47 13.78 15.23
C ILE A 240 15.47 14.39 16.23
N GLY A 241 15.23 15.65 16.60
CA GLY A 241 16.01 16.35 17.64
C GLY A 241 17.01 17.40 17.14
N LYS A 242 16.95 17.83 15.88
CA LYS A 242 17.60 19.09 15.47
C LYS A 242 16.73 20.27 15.91
N ASP A 243 17.16 20.85 17.02
CA ASP A 243 16.74 22.11 17.65
C ASP A 243 15.25 22.30 18.01
N LYS A 244 14.98 22.38 19.32
CA LYS A 244 13.72 22.90 19.89
C LYS A 244 13.59 24.44 19.77
N THR A 245 14.09 24.98 18.67
CA THR A 245 13.83 26.35 18.21
C THR A 245 13.50 26.29 16.72
N LEU A 246 12.59 25.40 16.32
CA LEU A 246 11.98 25.49 15.00
C LEU A 246 11.37 26.89 14.88
N SER A 247 11.73 27.61 13.82
CA SER A 247 11.12 28.89 13.52
C SER A 247 9.61 28.69 13.29
N ARG A 248 8.80 29.73 13.55
CA ARG A 248 7.35 29.68 13.28
C ARG A 248 7.04 29.24 11.85
N GLN A 249 7.91 29.53 10.89
CA GLN A 249 7.76 29.13 9.49
C GLN A 249 7.99 27.63 9.27
N GLU A 250 8.96 27.02 9.97
CA GLU A 250 9.23 25.57 9.88
C GLU A 250 8.11 24.75 10.53
N ILE A 251 7.59 25.18 11.68
CA ILE A 251 6.43 24.54 12.33
C ILE A 251 5.20 24.60 11.41
N LEU A 252 4.93 25.76 10.80
CA LEU A 252 3.81 25.91 9.86
C LEU A 252 3.98 25.03 8.63
N LYS A 253 5.21 24.84 8.17
CA LYS A 253 5.53 23.95 7.05
C LYS A 253 5.30 22.49 7.41
N GLU A 254 5.78 22.02 8.57
CA GLU A 254 5.53 20.64 9.04
C GLU A 254 4.03 20.36 9.20
N ILE A 255 3.27 21.29 9.78
CA ILE A 255 1.80 21.18 9.92
C ILE A 255 1.13 21.10 8.54
N ALA A 256 1.57 21.91 7.58
CA ALA A 256 1.04 21.89 6.21
C ALA A 256 1.34 20.55 5.52
N GLU A 257 2.57 20.04 5.62
CA GLU A 257 2.97 18.76 5.04
C GLU A 257 2.18 17.59 5.65
N GLN A 258 2.00 17.56 6.97
CA GLN A 258 1.17 16.56 7.65
C GLN A 258 -0.30 16.64 7.20
N SER A 259 -0.84 17.85 7.02
CA SER A 259 -2.20 18.05 6.51
C SER A 259 -2.35 17.50 5.08
N GLU A 260 -1.38 17.73 4.20
CA GLU A 260 -1.41 17.21 2.83
C GLU A 260 -1.35 15.68 2.78
N VAL A 261 -0.56 15.04 3.65
CA VAL A 261 -0.53 13.57 3.79
C VAL A 261 -1.89 13.02 4.19
N ILE A 262 -2.55 13.63 5.17
CA ILE A 262 -3.89 13.22 5.63
C ILE A 262 -4.89 13.35 4.47
N VAL A 263 -4.90 14.49 3.78
CA VAL A 263 -5.78 14.71 2.61
C VAL A 263 -5.58 13.64 1.54
N TYR A 264 -4.32 13.28 1.24
CA TYR A 264 -4.04 12.19 0.31
C TYR A 264 -4.61 10.85 0.79
N ARG A 265 -4.40 10.48 2.06
CA ARG A 265 -4.91 9.20 2.61
C ARG A 265 -6.43 9.14 2.60
N VAL A 266 -7.11 10.23 2.96
CA VAL A 266 -8.58 10.34 2.87
C VAL A 266 -9.05 10.18 1.43
N GLN A 267 -8.40 10.87 0.48
CA GLN A 267 -8.76 10.76 -0.94
C GLN A 267 -8.54 9.34 -1.48
N LYS A 268 -7.43 8.69 -1.09
CA LYS A 268 -7.13 7.29 -1.43
C LYS A 268 -8.22 6.36 -0.88
N ALA A 269 -8.55 6.49 0.40
CA ALA A 269 -9.62 5.71 1.03
C ALA A 269 -10.97 5.90 0.32
N LYS A 270 -11.36 7.13 0.01
CA LYS A 270 -12.57 7.43 -0.77
C LYS A 270 -12.57 6.77 -2.15
N ASN A 271 -11.44 6.81 -2.86
CA ASN A 271 -11.31 6.19 -4.18
C ASN A 271 -11.44 4.66 -4.11
N ILE A 272 -10.87 4.03 -3.07
CA ILE A 272 -11.02 2.58 -2.83
C ILE A 272 -12.50 2.23 -2.64
N ILE A 273 -13.24 2.97 -1.80
CA ILE A 273 -14.68 2.75 -1.56
C ILE A 273 -15.49 2.85 -2.85
N LYS A 274 -15.23 3.88 -3.68
CA LYS A 274 -15.91 4.07 -4.96
C LYS A 274 -15.71 2.92 -5.95
N ARG A 275 -14.52 2.31 -5.97
CA ARG A 275 -14.22 1.20 -6.88
C ARG A 275 -14.78 -0.12 -6.37
N HIS A 276 -14.70 -0.33 -5.06
CA HIS A 276 -15.14 -1.57 -4.46
C HIS A 276 -16.67 -1.76 -4.51
N HIS A 277 -17.42 -0.67 -4.34
CA HIS A 277 -18.89 -0.74 -4.24
C HIS A 277 -19.55 -0.19 -5.51
N SER A 278 -20.39 -1.02 -6.15
CA SER A 278 -21.14 -0.66 -7.36
C SER A 278 -22.48 0.00 -7.08
N SER A 279 -22.95 -0.05 -5.84
CA SER A 279 -24.23 0.50 -5.40
C SER A 279 -24.12 0.93 -3.93
N SER A 280 -25.12 1.66 -3.43
CA SER A 280 -25.10 2.16 -2.05
C SER A 280 -24.96 1.00 -1.06
N GLU A 281 -24.13 1.17 -0.04
CA GLU A 281 -23.99 0.20 1.06
C GLU A 281 -25.28 0.15 1.92
N VAL A 282 -26.01 1.27 2.02
CA VAL A 282 -27.29 1.34 2.74
C VAL A 282 -28.44 0.96 1.78
N LYS A 283 -29.19 -0.09 2.11
CA LYS A 283 -30.26 -0.67 1.27
C LYS A 283 -31.67 -0.23 1.70
N ASP A 284 -31.87 1.07 1.86
CA ASP A 284 -33.18 1.66 2.18
C ASP A 284 -34.00 2.01 0.91
N SER A 285 -35.16 2.64 1.09
CA SER A 285 -36.03 3.08 -0.01
C SER A 285 -35.41 4.16 -0.91
N LEU A 286 -34.33 4.81 -0.47
CA LEU A 286 -33.61 5.86 -1.20
C LEU A 286 -32.32 5.35 -1.86
N ALA A 287 -32.04 4.04 -1.77
CA ALA A 287 -30.93 3.36 -2.43
C ALA A 287 -31.10 3.21 -3.95
N VAL A 288 -31.99 4.02 -4.56
CA VAL A 288 -32.31 3.98 -5.98
C VAL A 288 -31.33 4.85 -6.78
N GLY A 289 -30.76 4.27 -7.83
CA GLY A 289 -29.84 4.96 -8.75
C GLY A 289 -28.37 4.76 -8.42
N ALA A 290 -27.51 5.52 -9.09
CA ALA A 290 -26.06 5.41 -8.93
C ALA A 290 -25.61 5.95 -7.57
N ALA A 291 -24.81 5.16 -6.85
CA ALA A 291 -24.18 5.60 -5.62
C ALA A 291 -22.81 6.22 -5.94
N THR A 292 -22.67 7.51 -5.65
CA THR A 292 -21.49 8.30 -6.04
C THR A 292 -20.88 9.07 -4.88
N GLN A 293 -21.59 9.14 -3.74
CA GLN A 293 -21.22 9.94 -2.59
C GLN A 293 -20.54 9.05 -1.57
N VAL A 294 -19.24 9.22 -1.37
CA VAL A 294 -18.54 8.58 -0.24
C VAL A 294 -18.67 9.51 0.95
N HIS A 295 -19.47 9.07 1.91
CA HIS A 295 -19.80 9.78 3.12
C HIS A 295 -18.91 9.32 4.27
N HIS A 296 -18.48 10.26 5.11
CA HIS A 296 -17.84 9.97 6.39
C HIS A 296 -18.93 9.71 7.43
N ILE A 297 -19.00 8.49 7.98
CA ILE A 297 -20.00 8.12 8.98
C ILE A 297 -19.82 8.97 10.24
N PHE A 298 -18.59 9.02 10.75
CA PHE A 298 -18.13 10.03 11.70
C PHE A 298 -17.38 11.13 10.95
N PRO A 299 -17.81 12.40 11.04
CA PRO A 299 -17.36 13.45 10.15
C PRO A 299 -15.89 13.85 10.41
N GLU A 300 -15.19 14.13 9.31
CA GLU A 300 -13.75 14.42 9.30
C GLU A 300 -13.36 15.62 10.19
N HIS A 301 -14.19 16.65 10.30
CA HIS A 301 -13.88 17.84 11.10
C HIS A 301 -13.95 17.58 12.61
N GLU A 302 -14.73 16.60 13.05
CA GLU A 302 -14.84 16.18 14.45
C GLU A 302 -13.91 15.01 14.80
N PHE A 303 -13.65 14.13 13.83
CA PHE A 303 -12.89 12.89 14.01
C PHE A 303 -11.76 12.74 12.97
N PRO A 304 -10.80 13.68 12.90
CA PRO A 304 -9.73 13.65 11.91
C PRO A 304 -8.86 12.38 12.00
N GLU A 305 -8.72 11.78 13.18
CA GLU A 305 -7.90 10.58 13.45
C GLU A 305 -8.41 9.29 12.80
N ILE A 306 -9.70 9.26 12.44
CA ILE A 306 -10.35 8.13 11.76
C ILE A 306 -10.87 8.51 10.36
N SER A 307 -10.48 9.68 9.84
CA SER A 307 -10.96 10.22 8.57
C SER A 307 -10.51 9.42 7.34
N ASP A 308 -9.35 8.75 7.42
CA ASP A 308 -8.78 7.92 6.35
C ASP A 308 -9.12 6.43 6.49
N TYR A 309 -9.92 6.06 7.48
CA TYR A 309 -10.34 4.68 7.68
C TYR A 309 -11.44 4.34 6.69
N THR A 310 -11.19 3.34 5.84
CA THR A 310 -12.22 2.79 4.96
C THR A 310 -13.44 2.29 5.74
N GLU A 311 -13.25 1.88 6.99
CA GLU A 311 -14.28 1.49 7.95
C GLU A 311 -15.17 2.66 8.41
N ASN A 312 -14.71 3.90 8.30
CA ASN A 312 -15.47 5.13 8.59
C ASN A 312 -16.10 5.77 7.34
N LEU A 313 -15.93 5.14 6.17
CA LEU A 313 -16.45 5.65 4.90
C LEU A 313 -17.58 4.75 4.39
N ILE A 314 -18.66 5.34 3.88
CA ILE A 314 -19.79 4.59 3.32
C ILE A 314 -20.24 5.18 1.99
N LEU A 315 -20.49 4.33 0.99
CA LEU A 315 -20.99 4.75 -0.31
C LEU A 315 -22.52 4.90 -0.29
N LEU A 316 -23.01 6.08 -0.66
CA LEU A 316 -24.42 6.45 -0.68
C LEU A 316 -24.86 6.99 -2.05
N THR A 317 -26.18 6.94 -2.32
CA THR A 317 -26.79 7.73 -3.40
C THR A 317 -26.77 9.22 -3.04
N PRO A 318 -26.83 10.13 -4.04
CA PRO A 318 -26.98 11.56 -3.77
C PRO A 318 -28.18 11.88 -2.87
N GLN A 319 -29.29 11.16 -3.04
CA GLN A 319 -30.50 11.35 -2.25
C GLN A 319 -30.28 10.96 -0.78
N GLN A 320 -29.71 9.78 -0.52
CA GLN A 320 -29.35 9.33 0.82
C GLN A 320 -28.40 10.34 1.50
N HIS A 321 -27.36 10.77 0.79
CA HIS A 321 -26.37 11.72 1.33
C HIS A 321 -27.00 13.06 1.72
N ASN A 322 -27.78 13.66 0.82
CA ASN A 322 -28.22 15.04 0.95
C ASN A 322 -29.57 15.22 1.68
N THR A 323 -30.29 14.13 1.96
CA THR A 323 -31.59 14.20 2.64
C THR A 323 -31.69 13.37 3.90
N ARG A 324 -30.87 12.32 4.04
CA ARG A 324 -30.82 11.49 5.25
C ARG A 324 -29.58 11.82 6.07
N ALA A 325 -28.39 11.59 5.52
CA ALA A 325 -27.15 11.83 6.25
C ALA A 325 -26.97 13.31 6.63
N HIS A 326 -27.34 14.21 5.71
CA HIS A 326 -27.36 15.65 5.94
C HIS A 326 -28.78 16.20 5.70
N PRO A 327 -29.67 16.20 6.71
CA PRO A 327 -31.03 16.71 6.56
C PRO A 327 -31.06 18.14 6.00
N ASP A 328 -32.03 18.45 5.15
CA ASP A 328 -32.18 19.73 4.46
C ASP A 328 -30.96 20.19 3.63
N ASN A 329 -30.11 19.26 3.17
CA ASN A 329 -28.82 19.57 2.51
C ASN A 329 -27.84 20.34 3.41
N LYS A 330 -28.01 20.31 4.73
CA LYS A 330 -27.09 20.96 5.68
C LYS A 330 -25.89 20.04 5.92
N THR A 331 -24.89 20.15 5.04
CA THR A 331 -23.67 19.29 5.08
C THR A 331 -22.82 19.45 6.35
N GLN A 332 -23.14 20.45 7.19
CA GLN A 332 -22.49 20.68 8.49
C GLN A 332 -23.17 19.94 9.65
N THR A 333 -24.31 19.28 9.40
CA THR A 333 -25.07 18.54 10.43
C THR A 333 -25.28 17.11 10.01
N ILE A 334 -25.21 16.17 10.95
CA ILE A 334 -25.45 14.75 10.72
C ILE A 334 -26.75 14.32 11.41
N ASP A 335 -27.54 13.51 10.72
CA ASP A 335 -28.64 12.77 11.34
C ASP A 335 -28.08 11.58 12.12
N LEU A 336 -28.22 11.61 13.45
CA LEU A 336 -27.67 10.58 14.33
C LEU A 336 -28.37 9.22 14.17
N GLU A 337 -29.65 9.19 13.81
CA GLU A 337 -30.33 7.92 13.54
C GLU A 337 -29.83 7.34 12.21
N TYR A 338 -29.67 8.17 11.19
CA TYR A 338 -29.10 7.71 9.93
C TYR A 338 -27.62 7.34 10.04
N GLN A 339 -26.84 8.00 10.92
CA GLN A 339 -25.47 7.62 11.23
C GLN A 339 -25.40 6.19 11.78
N LYS A 340 -26.33 5.81 12.66
CA LYS A 340 -26.45 4.42 13.17
C LYS A 340 -26.79 3.45 12.04
N GLU A 341 -27.75 3.78 11.17
CA GLU A 341 -28.09 2.97 10.00
C GLU A 341 -26.86 2.76 9.08
N CYS A 342 -26.04 3.80 8.90
CA CYS A 342 -24.78 3.72 8.16
C CYS A 342 -23.78 2.79 8.85
N LEU A 343 -23.56 2.90 10.17
CA LEU A 343 -22.65 2.00 10.89
C LEU A 343 -23.08 0.54 10.79
N LEU A 344 -24.37 0.25 10.92
CA LEU A 344 -24.90 -1.11 10.79
C LEU A 344 -24.70 -1.66 9.38
N SER A 345 -25.04 -0.87 8.35
CA SER A 345 -24.84 -1.26 6.95
C SER A 345 -23.35 -1.45 6.61
N LYS A 346 -22.49 -0.61 7.22
CA LYS A 346 -21.04 -0.72 7.07
C LYS A 346 -20.51 -1.99 7.71
N MET A 347 -20.97 -2.33 8.91
CA MET A 347 -20.62 -3.56 9.60
C MET A 347 -21.00 -4.82 8.79
N ASP A 348 -22.15 -4.81 8.14
CA ASP A 348 -22.56 -5.90 7.23
C ASP A 348 -21.57 -6.04 6.06
N SER A 349 -21.18 -4.91 5.44
CA SER A 349 -20.19 -4.89 4.35
C SER A 349 -18.82 -5.40 4.80
N ILE A 350 -18.38 -5.02 6.01
CA ILE A 350 -17.13 -5.48 6.62
C ILE A 350 -17.19 -6.98 6.91
N THR A 351 -18.31 -7.48 7.43
CA THR A 351 -18.51 -8.91 7.71
C THR A 351 -18.35 -9.76 6.44
N VAL A 352 -18.92 -9.30 5.32
CA VAL A 352 -18.79 -9.95 4.02
C VAL A 352 -17.34 -9.93 3.51
N SER A 353 -16.67 -8.78 3.59
CA SER A 353 -15.27 -8.61 3.17
C SER A 353 -14.30 -9.50 3.97
N VAL A 354 -14.42 -9.50 5.30
CA VAL A 354 -13.62 -10.36 6.19
C VAL A 354 -13.84 -11.83 5.86
N SER A 355 -15.09 -12.23 5.61
CA SER A 355 -15.43 -13.61 5.26
C SER A 355 -14.88 -14.03 3.88
N LYS A 356 -14.78 -13.10 2.93
CA LYS A 356 -14.14 -13.31 1.62
C LYS A 356 -12.61 -13.27 1.66
N GLY A 357 -12.03 -12.68 2.71
CA GLY A 357 -10.58 -12.46 2.81
C GLY A 357 -10.05 -11.56 1.67
N ASP A 358 -10.82 -10.55 1.27
CA ASP A 358 -10.40 -9.56 0.27
C ASP A 358 -9.44 -8.50 0.83
N ASN A 359 -9.29 -8.45 2.15
CA ASN A 359 -8.41 -7.55 2.90
C ASN A 359 -8.71 -6.06 2.70
N LEU A 360 -9.93 -5.71 2.26
CA LEU A 360 -10.35 -4.31 2.19
C LEU A 360 -10.58 -3.73 3.58
N TYR A 361 -11.32 -4.46 4.43
CA TYR A 361 -11.65 -4.03 5.78
C TYR A 361 -11.04 -4.94 6.84
N ALA A 362 -10.83 -4.40 8.03
CA ALA A 362 -10.47 -5.18 9.21
C ALA A 362 -11.44 -4.92 10.38
N LYS A 363 -11.86 -5.99 11.05
CA LYS A 363 -12.77 -5.89 12.21
C LYS A 363 -12.18 -5.00 13.30
N GLU A 364 -10.89 -5.14 13.57
CA GLU A 364 -10.19 -4.41 14.62
C GLU A 364 -10.17 -2.90 14.32
N ARG A 365 -10.08 -2.52 13.04
CA ARG A 365 -10.17 -1.13 12.60
C ARG A 365 -11.58 -0.59 12.75
N PHE A 366 -12.60 -1.39 12.47
CA PHE A 366 -13.99 -0.99 12.69
C PHE A 366 -14.30 -0.81 14.19
N VAL A 367 -13.82 -1.71 15.04
CA VAL A 367 -13.90 -1.56 16.50
C VAL A 367 -13.26 -0.23 16.93
N HIS A 368 -12.09 0.09 16.38
CA HIS A 368 -11.44 1.37 16.67
C HIS A 368 -12.27 2.58 16.23
N VAL A 369 -12.87 2.55 15.02
CA VAL A 369 -13.78 3.60 14.54
C VAL A 369 -14.98 3.78 15.49
N VAL A 370 -15.59 2.68 15.93
CA VAL A 370 -16.72 2.72 16.89
C VAL A 370 -16.27 3.25 18.26
N ASN A 371 -15.10 2.85 18.73
CA ASN A 371 -14.52 3.34 19.99
C ASN A 371 -14.29 4.85 19.96
N VAL A 372 -13.68 5.36 18.90
CA VAL A 372 -13.43 6.80 18.72
C VAL A 372 -14.75 7.55 18.60
N GLY A 373 -15.62 7.13 17.67
CA GLY A 373 -16.86 7.86 17.38
C GLY A 373 -17.88 7.89 18.52
N TYR A 374 -17.95 6.84 19.34
CA TYR A 374 -18.85 6.76 20.50
C TYR A 374 -18.17 6.90 21.85
N ASN A 375 -16.89 7.23 21.88
CA ASN A 375 -16.07 7.33 23.09
C ASN A 375 -16.22 6.08 23.99
N LEU A 376 -15.88 4.93 23.43
CA LEU A 376 -15.93 3.61 24.06
C LEU A 376 -14.53 2.99 24.14
N ASP A 377 -14.39 1.94 24.95
CA ASP A 377 -13.17 1.15 25.09
C ASP A 377 -13.46 -0.35 24.90
N LEU A 378 -13.95 -0.70 23.71
CA LEU A 378 -14.23 -2.08 23.33
C LEU A 378 -12.93 -2.82 22.98
N SER A 379 -12.87 -4.09 23.35
CA SER A 379 -11.79 -4.98 22.93
C SER A 379 -11.84 -5.23 21.43
N THR A 380 -10.67 -5.34 20.78
CA THR A 380 -10.58 -5.79 19.38
C THR A 380 -11.18 -7.19 19.14
N ASN A 381 -11.35 -7.96 20.21
CA ASN A 381 -11.99 -9.28 20.16
C ASN A 381 -13.52 -9.24 20.17
N THR A 382 -14.16 -8.07 20.36
CA THR A 382 -15.62 -7.94 20.35
C THR A 382 -16.20 -8.52 19.06
N SER A 383 -17.28 -9.28 19.21
CA SER A 383 -17.97 -9.94 18.09
C SER A 383 -18.84 -8.94 17.30
N PHE A 384 -19.15 -9.27 16.05
CA PHE A 384 -20.06 -8.44 15.23
C PHE A 384 -21.46 -8.34 15.86
N GLU A 385 -21.96 -9.38 16.53
CA GLU A 385 -23.26 -9.34 17.19
C GLU A 385 -23.25 -8.43 18.43
N GLU A 386 -22.18 -8.46 19.22
CA GLU A 386 -22.03 -7.51 20.34
C GLU A 386 -21.93 -6.07 19.84
N LEU A 387 -21.14 -5.82 18.78
CA LEU A 387 -21.04 -4.50 18.15
C LEU A 387 -22.41 -4.00 17.66
N LYS A 388 -23.19 -4.88 17.03
CA LYS A 388 -24.54 -4.57 16.55
C LYS A 388 -25.45 -4.08 17.67
N GLU A 389 -25.45 -4.79 18.80
CA GLU A 389 -26.27 -4.44 19.96
C GLU A 389 -25.79 -3.17 20.65
N ILE A 390 -24.49 -2.89 20.63
CA ILE A 390 -23.93 -1.63 21.15
C ILE A 390 -24.37 -0.46 20.26
N ILE A 391 -24.22 -0.58 18.94
CA ILE A 391 -24.57 0.47 17.97
C ILE A 391 -26.07 0.80 18.05
N ARG A 392 -26.93 -0.21 18.22
CA ARG A 392 -28.40 -0.02 18.36
C ARG A 392 -28.82 0.70 19.63
N LYS A 393 -27.99 0.70 20.67
CA LYS A 393 -28.29 1.32 21.99
C LYS A 393 -27.77 2.75 22.11
N ARG A 394 -26.84 3.15 21.25
CA ARG A 394 -26.48 4.56 21.06
C ARG A 394 -27.59 5.23 20.28
#